data_AF-A0A6P0SZK3-F1
#
_entry.id   AF-A0A6P0SZK3-F1
#
_cell.length_a   1.000
_cell.length_b   1.000
_cell.length_c   1.000
_cell.angle_alpha   90.00
_cell.angle_beta   90.00
_cell.angle_gamma   90.00
#
_symmetry.space_group_name_H-M   'P 1'
#
loop_
_entity.id
_entity.type
_entity.pdbx_description
1 polymer ?
#
loop_
_entity_poly.entity_id
_entity_poly.type
_entity_poly.pdbx_seq_one_letter_code
_entity_poly.pdbx_strand_id
1 'polypeptide(L)'
;MTNQRADYDNPWKEAISLYFQPFMAFLFPEIEENIDWNKGYEFLDKEFQQIARDGEISTREADKLVKVWRRDGQETWVLIHVEVQSQYESVFAERIYVYNYRIFDKYRRQVVSLAVLADESKSWRPNQYR
;
A
#
# COMPACT_ATOMS: atom_id res chain seq x y z
N MET A 1 23.03 -18.02 -10.97
CA MET A 1 23.28 -16.58 -10.77
C MET A 1 22.27 -16.13 -9.72
N THR A 2 22.74 -15.91 -8.49
CA THR A 2 21.91 -15.41 -7.40
C THR A 2 21.46 -14.02 -7.76
N ASN A 3 20.17 -13.88 -8.09
CA ASN A 3 19.52 -12.61 -8.36
C ASN A 3 19.59 -11.83 -7.04
N GLN A 4 20.63 -11.01 -6.90
CA GLN A 4 20.81 -10.11 -5.79
C GLN A 4 19.64 -9.15 -5.92
N ARG A 5 18.52 -9.46 -5.22
CA ARG A 5 17.46 -8.51 -4.91
C ARG A 5 18.18 -7.34 -4.28
N ALA A 6 18.58 -6.38 -5.10
CA ALA A 6 19.12 -5.14 -4.60
C ALA A 6 18.06 -4.61 -3.64
N ASP A 7 18.50 -4.23 -2.45
CA ASP A 7 17.70 -3.91 -1.27
C ASP A 7 16.94 -2.58 -1.47
N TYR A 8 16.22 -2.46 -2.59
CA TYR A 8 15.47 -1.28 -2.98
C TYR A 8 14.14 -1.18 -2.23
N ASP A 9 13.64 -2.27 -1.67
CA ASP A 9 12.42 -2.27 -0.85
C ASP A 9 12.65 -1.56 0.50
N ASN A 10 13.85 -1.70 1.08
CA ASN A 10 14.15 -1.17 2.41
C ASN A 10 14.10 0.37 2.49
N PRO A 11 14.64 1.14 1.52
CA PRO A 11 14.44 2.60 1.46
C PRO A 11 12.97 3.03 1.38
N TRP A 12 12.14 2.34 0.59
CA TRP A 12 10.71 2.67 0.48
C TRP A 12 9.95 2.35 1.76
N LYS A 13 10.26 1.22 2.39
CA LYS A 13 9.73 0.84 3.68
C LYS A 13 10.09 1.86 4.77
N GLU A 14 11.34 2.30 4.82
CA GLU A 14 11.79 3.35 5.74
C GLU A 14 11.12 4.69 5.43
N ALA A 15 11.03 5.08 4.16
CA ALA A 15 10.39 6.33 3.74
C ALA A 15 8.93 6.39 4.19
N ILE A 16 8.17 5.32 3.96
CA ILE A 16 6.77 5.24 4.41
C ILE A 16 6.70 5.25 5.94
N SER A 17 7.56 4.48 6.62
CA SER A 17 7.50 4.33 8.08
C SER A 17 7.88 5.61 8.83
N LEU A 18 8.86 6.36 8.33
CA LEU A 18 9.39 7.57 8.97
C LEU A 18 8.69 8.85 8.48
N TYR A 19 8.23 8.87 7.23
CA TYR A 19 7.74 10.07 6.56
C TYR A 19 6.38 9.87 5.90
N PHE A 20 5.47 9.14 6.55
CA PHE A 20 4.15 8.82 5.99
C PHE A 20 3.37 10.05 5.51
N GLN A 21 3.24 11.11 6.32
CA GLN A 21 2.53 12.32 5.90
C GLN A 21 3.22 13.01 4.70
N PRO A 22 4.53 13.33 4.75
CA PRO A 22 5.24 13.84 3.57
C PRO A 22 5.14 12.95 2.32
N PHE A 23 5.17 11.62 2.50
CA PHE A 23 5.00 10.64 1.42
C PHE A 23 3.62 10.77 0.77
N MET A 24 2.55 10.87 1.57
CA MET A 24 1.19 11.08 1.08
C MET A 24 1.05 12.43 0.36
N ALA A 25 1.64 13.49 0.91
CA ALA A 25 1.63 14.82 0.29
C ALA A 25 2.31 14.83 -1.08
N PHE A 26 3.39 14.06 -1.22
CA PHE A 26 4.17 14.01 -2.46
C PHE A 26 3.51 13.15 -3.56
N LEU A 27 2.99 11.98 -3.20
CA LEU A 27 2.47 11.01 -4.19
C LEU A 27 0.95 11.02 -4.36
N PHE A 28 0.22 11.40 -3.32
CA PHE A 28 -1.25 11.32 -3.28
C PHE A 28 -1.86 12.58 -2.63
N PRO A 29 -1.58 13.79 -3.15
CA PRO A 29 -1.97 15.05 -2.51
C PRO A 29 -3.48 15.16 -2.26
N GLU A 30 -4.32 14.71 -3.20
CA GLU A 30 -5.78 14.73 -3.03
C GLU A 30 -6.27 13.86 -1.86
N ILE A 31 -5.56 12.76 -1.56
CA ILE A 31 -5.90 11.87 -0.45
C ILE A 31 -5.35 12.44 0.86
N GLU A 32 -4.11 12.95 0.83
CA GLU A 32 -3.47 13.63 1.97
C GLU A 32 -4.35 14.75 2.52
N GLU A 33 -4.91 15.58 1.64
CA GLU A 33 -5.75 16.72 2.02
C GLU A 33 -7.03 16.30 2.74
N ASN A 34 -7.49 15.06 2.55
CA ASN A 34 -8.69 14.54 3.18
C ASN A 34 -8.44 13.85 4.53
N ILE A 35 -7.17 13.66 4.92
CA ILE A 35 -6.78 13.05 6.19
C ILE A 35 -6.72 14.11 7.30
N ASP A 36 -7.20 13.75 8.49
CA ASP A 36 -7.09 14.52 9.72
C ASP A 36 -5.79 14.15 10.46
N TRP A 37 -4.71 14.85 10.12
CA TRP A 37 -3.39 14.64 10.71
C TRP A 37 -3.31 14.96 12.21
N ASN A 38 -4.25 15.75 12.75
CA ASN A 38 -4.27 16.05 14.18
C ASN A 38 -4.65 14.83 15.02
N LYS A 39 -5.40 13.87 14.45
CA LYS A 39 -5.67 12.58 15.09
C LYS A 39 -4.53 11.59 14.95
N GLY A 40 -3.55 11.87 14.09
CA GLY A 40 -2.45 10.97 13.77
C GLY A 40 -2.88 9.83 12.86
N TYR A 41 -2.04 8.79 12.81
CA TYR A 41 -2.24 7.57 12.03
C TYR A 41 -1.60 6.39 12.75
N GLU A 42 -2.00 5.16 12.38
CA GLU A 42 -1.50 3.94 13.00
C GLU A 42 -1.10 2.91 11.93
N PHE A 43 0.11 2.38 12.00
CA PHE A 43 0.53 1.26 11.15
C PHE A 43 -0.07 -0.05 11.66
N LEU A 44 -0.84 -0.72 10.80
CA LEU A 44 -1.52 -1.97 11.10
C LEU A 44 -0.69 -3.18 10.64
N ASP A 45 0.59 -3.22 11.04
CA ASP A 45 1.53 -4.26 10.59
C ASP A 45 1.07 -5.67 10.99
N LYS A 46 0.44 -5.81 12.17
CA LYS A 46 -0.04 -7.11 12.67
C LYS A 46 -1.26 -7.60 11.87
N GLU A 47 -2.21 -6.72 11.62
CA GLU A 47 -3.40 -6.99 10.82
C GLU A 47 -3.00 -7.34 9.40
N PHE A 48 -2.07 -6.57 8.82
CA PHE A 48 -1.59 -6.83 7.47
C PHE A 48 -0.86 -8.16 7.37
N GLN A 49 0.01 -8.49 8.34
CA GLN A 49 0.66 -9.81 8.41
C GLN A 49 -0.35 -10.97 8.49
N GLN A 50 -1.47 -10.79 9.19
CA GLN A 50 -2.52 -11.82 9.22
C GLN A 50 -3.15 -12.02 7.84
N ILE A 51 -3.44 -10.95 7.11
CA ILE A 51 -3.99 -11.02 5.75
C ILE A 51 -3.00 -11.66 4.76
N ALA A 52 -1.73 -11.32 4.92
CA ALA A 52 -0.64 -11.84 4.11
C ALA A 52 -0.44 -13.35 4.30
N ARG A 53 -0.43 -13.83 5.56
CA ARG A 53 -0.26 -15.26 5.88
C ARG A 53 -1.39 -16.13 5.38
N ASP A 54 -2.61 -15.59 5.36
CA ASP A 54 -3.78 -16.28 4.81
C ASP A 54 -3.70 -16.40 3.27
N GLY A 55 -2.67 -15.81 2.62
CA GLY A 55 -2.49 -15.77 1.16
C GLY A 55 -1.21 -16.44 0.71
N GLU A 56 -1.32 -17.27 -0.32
CA GLU A 56 -0.15 -17.87 -0.99
C GLU A 56 0.69 -16.84 -1.78
N ILE A 57 0.37 -15.55 -1.67
CA ILE A 57 1.01 -14.46 -2.41
C ILE A 57 2.13 -13.86 -1.56
N SER A 58 3.35 -13.86 -2.09
CA SER A 58 4.49 -13.21 -1.44
C SER A 58 4.20 -11.72 -1.21
N THR A 59 4.18 -11.29 0.05
CA THR A 59 4.16 -9.86 0.40
C THR A 59 5.48 -9.22 0.05
N ARG A 60 5.42 -8.00 -0.47
CA ARG A 60 6.60 -7.12 -0.56
C ARG A 60 6.85 -6.46 0.78
N GLU A 61 8.12 -6.28 1.13
CA GLU A 61 8.47 -5.71 2.44
C GLU A 61 8.09 -4.24 2.57
N ALA A 62 7.93 -3.54 1.45
CA ALA A 62 7.55 -2.14 1.40
C ALA A 62 6.03 -1.89 1.48
N ASP A 63 5.19 -2.92 1.29
CA ASP A 63 3.74 -2.77 1.38
C ASP A 63 3.32 -2.43 2.83
N LYS A 64 2.41 -1.48 2.99
CA LYS A 64 1.98 -0.97 4.31
C LYS A 64 0.48 -0.78 4.38
N LEU A 65 -0.10 -1.22 5.50
CA LEU A 65 -1.48 -0.92 5.87
C LEU A 65 -1.49 0.13 6.97
N VAL A 66 -2.22 1.23 6.75
CA VAL A 66 -2.24 2.37 7.67
C VAL A 66 -3.69 2.74 7.96
N LYS A 67 -4.02 2.84 9.24
CA LYS A 67 -5.28 3.42 9.69
C LYS A 67 -5.12 4.93 9.78
N VAL A 68 -6.07 5.63 9.18
CA VAL A 68 -6.17 7.09 9.19
C VAL A 68 -7.59 7.52 9.54
N TRP A 69 -7.76 8.80 9.86
CA TRP A 69 -9.06 9.42 10.02
C TRP A 69 -9.26 10.43 8.92
N ARG A 70 -10.42 10.37 8.27
CA ARG A 70 -10.85 11.41 7.34
C ARG A 70 -11.29 12.65 8.11
N ARG A 71 -11.27 13.82 7.48
CA ARG A 71 -11.73 15.09 8.07
C ARG A 71 -13.20 15.07 8.50
N ASP A 72 -14.02 14.20 7.93
CA ASP A 72 -15.42 13.95 8.36
C ASP A 72 -15.52 13.07 9.62
N GLY A 73 -14.37 12.64 10.17
CA GLY A 73 -14.27 11.81 11.36
C GLY A 73 -14.28 10.31 11.10
N GLN A 74 -14.51 9.87 9.85
CA GLN A 74 -14.57 8.46 9.51
C GLN A 74 -13.20 7.79 9.59
N GLU A 75 -13.13 6.64 10.27
CA GLU A 75 -11.94 5.76 10.20
C GLU A 75 -11.86 5.11 8.82
N THR A 76 -10.71 5.20 8.16
CA THR A 76 -10.46 4.60 6.85
C THR A 76 -9.08 3.95 6.85
N TRP A 77 -8.95 2.81 6.19
CA TRP A 77 -7.66 2.14 6.06
C TRP A 77 -7.09 2.41 4.68
N VAL A 78 -5.79 2.69 4.63
CA VAL A 78 -5.03 2.94 3.41
C VAL A 78 -4.03 1.82 3.26
N LEU A 79 -4.14 1.07 2.16
CA LEU A 79 -3.21 0.02 1.81
C LEU A 79 -2.29 0.52 0.68
N ILE A 80 -1.02 0.70 0.99
CA ILE A 80 0.00 1.14 0.04
C ILE A 80 0.74 -0.07 -0.48
N HIS A 81 0.76 -0.20 -1.81
CA HIS A 81 1.53 -1.19 -2.54
C HIS A 81 2.68 -0.50 -3.25
N VAL A 82 3.90 -1.01 -3.07
CA VAL A 82 5.09 -0.45 -3.70
C VAL A 82 5.71 -1.46 -4.65
N GLU A 83 5.82 -1.06 -5.92
CA GLU A 83 6.39 -1.83 -7.00
C GLU A 83 7.71 -1.20 -7.45
N VAL A 84 8.82 -1.60 -6.80
CA VAL A 84 10.15 -1.03 -7.06
C VAL A 84 10.91 -1.75 -8.18
N GLN A 85 10.50 -2.97 -8.52
CA GLN A 85 11.12 -3.73 -9.60
C GLN A 85 10.43 -3.35 -10.90
N SER A 86 11.10 -2.58 -11.75
CA SER A 86 10.61 -2.01 -13.01
C SER A 86 10.25 -3.04 -14.11
N GLN A 87 9.91 -4.27 -13.74
CA GLN A 87 9.38 -5.30 -14.64
C GLN A 87 7.87 -5.43 -14.42
N TYR A 88 7.14 -5.55 -15.52
CA TYR A 88 5.70 -5.82 -15.51
C TYR A 88 5.39 -7.08 -14.69
N GLU A 89 4.67 -6.91 -13.58
CA GLU A 89 4.16 -8.01 -12.77
C GLU A 89 2.69 -8.25 -13.12
N SER A 90 2.40 -9.33 -13.86
CA SER A 90 1.05 -9.66 -14.32
C SER A 90 0.06 -9.90 -13.17
N VAL A 91 0.57 -10.23 -11.98
CA VAL A 91 -0.21 -10.56 -10.77
C VAL A 91 -0.43 -9.32 -9.87
N PHE A 92 0.14 -8.15 -10.22
CA PHE A 92 0.07 -6.96 -9.38
C PHE A 92 -1.37 -6.50 -9.10
N ALA A 93 -2.19 -6.38 -10.16
CA ALA A 93 -3.59 -5.97 -10.03
C ALA A 93 -4.43 -6.98 -9.22
N GLU A 94 -4.16 -8.27 -9.42
CA GLU A 94 -4.80 -9.35 -8.65
C GLU A 94 -4.42 -9.26 -7.17
N ARG A 95 -3.14 -9.04 -6.84
CA ARG A 95 -2.67 -8.88 -5.46
C ARG A 95 -3.34 -7.72 -4.75
N ILE A 96 -3.44 -6.56 -5.42
CA ILE A 96 -4.16 -5.39 -4.88
C ILE A 96 -5.62 -5.77 -4.56
N TYR A 97 -6.31 -6.39 -5.52
CA TYR A 97 -7.70 -6.79 -5.35
C TYR A 97 -7.88 -7.79 -4.20
N VAL A 98 -7.05 -8.83 -4.15
CA VAL A 98 -7.11 -9.88 -3.12
C VAL A 98 -6.86 -9.29 -1.73
N TYR A 99 -5.88 -8.40 -1.56
CA TYR A 99 -5.62 -7.78 -0.26
C TYR A 99 -6.78 -6.86 0.16
N ASN A 100 -7.27 -6.01 -0.75
CA ASN A 100 -8.40 -5.14 -0.49
C ASN A 100 -9.63 -5.95 -0.02
N TYR A 101 -9.99 -6.99 -0.78
CA TYR A 101 -11.12 -7.86 -0.46
C TYR A 101 -10.95 -8.56 0.90
N ARG A 102 -9.77 -9.12 1.19
CA ARG A 102 -9.55 -9.87 2.44
C ARG A 102 -9.57 -8.98 3.67
N ILE A 103 -9.02 -7.76 3.58
CA ILE A 103 -9.13 -6.79 4.66
C ILE A 103 -10.59 -6.44 4.91
N PHE A 104 -11.36 -6.20 3.85
CA PHE A 104 -12.79 -5.95 3.97
C PHE A 104 -13.54 -7.14 4.57
N ASP A 105 -13.26 -8.36 4.14
CA ASP A 105 -13.95 -9.55 4.63
C ASP A 105 -13.67 -9.83 6.11
N LYS A 106 -12.40 -9.69 6.54
CA LYS A 106 -11.95 -9.96 7.90
C LYS A 106 -12.29 -8.86 8.90
N TYR A 107 -12.10 -7.60 8.52
CA TYR A 107 -12.20 -6.46 9.44
C TYR A 107 -13.44 -5.58 9.19
N ARG A 108 -14.14 -5.77 8.06
CA ARG A 108 -15.32 -4.96 7.66
C ARG A 108 -15.02 -3.46 7.63
N ARG A 109 -13.81 -3.10 7.21
CA ARG A 109 -13.35 -1.70 7.06
C ARG A 109 -13.26 -1.32 5.59
N GLN A 110 -13.57 -0.06 5.31
CA GLN A 110 -13.29 0.54 4.01
C GLN A 110 -11.77 0.65 3.84
N VAL A 111 -11.28 0.19 2.69
CA VAL A 111 -9.86 0.21 2.33
C VAL A 111 -9.68 0.93 1.02
N VAL A 112 -8.82 1.94 1.02
CA VAL A 112 -8.33 2.58 -0.18
C VAL A 112 -6.98 1.95 -0.53
N SER A 113 -6.88 1.35 -1.72
CA SER A 113 -5.62 0.78 -2.21
C SER A 113 -4.88 1.79 -3.08
N LEU A 114 -3.62 2.05 -2.74
CA LEU A 114 -2.72 2.96 -3.44
C LEU A 114 -1.56 2.18 -4.02
N ALA A 115 -1.16 2.50 -5.24
CA ALA A 115 -0.03 1.87 -5.91
C ALA A 115 1.04 2.90 -6.22
N VAL A 116 2.29 2.61 -5.84
CA VAL A 116 3.48 3.35 -6.24
C VAL A 116 4.26 2.47 -7.21
N LEU A 117 4.35 2.90 -8.46
CA LEU A 117 5.01 2.15 -9.53
C LEU A 117 6.30 2.87 -9.91
N ALA A 118 7.44 2.18 -9.80
CA ALA A 118 8.75 2.68 -10.22
C ALA A 118 9.18 2.08 -11.58
N ASP A 119 8.21 1.72 -12.42
CA ASP A 119 8.44 1.13 -13.73
C ASP A 119 8.68 2.19 -14.82
N GLU A 120 9.34 1.80 -15.92
CA GLU A 120 9.64 2.71 -17.03
C GLU A 120 8.44 2.94 -17.97
N SER A 121 7.37 2.15 -17.86
CA SER A 121 6.21 2.21 -18.73
C SER A 121 5.21 3.27 -18.27
N LYS A 122 5.08 4.33 -19.07
CA LYS A 122 4.06 5.37 -18.83
C LYS A 122 2.62 4.86 -18.98
N SER A 123 2.41 3.77 -19.72
CA SER A 123 1.08 3.25 -20.05
C SER A 123 0.59 2.17 -19.10
N TRP A 124 1.46 1.59 -18.26
CA TRP A 124 1.03 0.57 -17.30
C TRP A 124 0.53 1.22 -16.01
N ARG A 125 -0.77 1.49 -15.96
CA ARG A 125 -1.45 2.09 -14.80
C ARG A 125 -2.69 1.26 -14.46
N PRO A 126 -2.52 0.06 -13.85
CA PRO A 126 -3.66 -0.77 -13.47
C PRO A 126 -4.53 -0.03 -12.47
N ASN A 127 -5.80 0.14 -12.80
CA ASN A 127 -6.78 0.85 -11.96
C ASN A 127 -7.99 -0.01 -11.56
N GLN A 128 -8.04 -1.26 -12.06
CA GLN A 128 -9.06 -2.26 -11.71
C GLN A 128 -8.54 -3.67 -12.02
N TYR A 129 -9.01 -4.66 -11.26
CA TYR A 129 -8.88 -6.07 -11.58
C TYR A 129 -10.15 -6.54 -12.31
N ARG A 130 -10.00 -7.43 -13.30
CA ARG A 130 -11.09 -7.95 -14.14
C ARG A 130 -11.09 -9.47 -14.16
#